data_AF-A0A2D4MC49-F1
#
_entry.id   AF-A0A2D4MC49-F1
#
_cell.length_a   1.000
_cell.length_b   1.000
_cell.length_c   1.000
_cell.angle_alpha   90.00
_cell.angle_beta   90.00
_cell.angle_gamma   90.00
#
_symmetry.space_group_name_H-M   'P 1'
#
loop_
_entity.id
_entity.type
_entity.pdbx_description
1 polymer ?
#
loop_
_entity_poly.entity_id
_entity_poly.type
_entity_poly.pdbx_seq_one_letter_code
_entity_poly.pdbx_strand_id
1 'polypeptide(L)'
;MKQMTLLDMTKGTSKVSRAPRSSAGSPRSSNKPPKHLPPAALHLIAYYRENKDREDKKSALSCIISKTARLLSSEDRARLPEELRGIVQKRYELLEHRKNWAS
;
A
#
# COMPACT_ATOMS: atom_id res chain seq x y z
N MET A 1 16.87 -47.74 -35.35
CA MET A 1 17.37 -46.36 -35.58
C MET A 1 16.21 -45.39 -35.33
N LYS A 2 16.42 -44.34 -34.52
CA LYS A 2 15.36 -43.39 -34.11
C LYS A 2 15.09 -42.40 -35.25
N GLN A 3 13.85 -42.37 -35.73
CA GLN A 3 13.35 -41.41 -36.69
C GLN A 3 13.12 -40.08 -35.97
N MET A 4 13.76 -39.00 -36.44
CA MET A 4 13.51 -37.63 -36.01
C MET A 4 12.47 -37.05 -36.97
N THR A 5 11.31 -36.63 -36.44
CA THR A 5 10.35 -35.86 -37.25
C THR A 5 10.52 -34.38 -36.97
N LEU A 6 11.03 -33.72 -38.00
CA LEU A 6 11.25 -32.28 -38.15
C LEU A 6 9.93 -31.61 -38.51
N LEU A 7 9.30 -30.96 -37.54
CA LEU A 7 8.25 -29.96 -37.79
C LEU A 7 8.51 -28.76 -36.86
N ASP A 8 9.67 -28.14 -37.03
CA ASP A 8 9.78 -26.71 -36.84
C ASP A 8 9.25 -26.07 -38.13
N MET A 9 8.21 -25.26 -38.01
CA MET A 9 8.14 -23.93 -38.63
C MET A 9 6.71 -23.38 -38.53
N THR A 10 6.69 -22.07 -38.27
CA THR A 10 5.73 -21.06 -38.74
C THR A 10 4.44 -20.77 -37.94
N LYS A 11 4.44 -19.50 -37.48
CA LYS A 11 3.33 -18.56 -37.30
C LYS A 11 2.46 -18.64 -36.03
N GLY A 12 2.71 -17.66 -35.16
CA GLY A 12 1.71 -17.21 -34.20
C GLY A 12 2.20 -16.11 -33.27
N THR A 13 2.65 -14.96 -33.80
CA THR A 13 2.68 -13.74 -32.97
C THR A 13 1.24 -13.35 -32.68
N SER A 14 0.81 -13.43 -31.41
CA SER A 14 -0.41 -12.74 -30.96
C SER A 14 -0.53 -12.69 -29.44
N LYS A 15 -0.59 -11.44 -28.97
CA LYS A 15 -1.30 -10.95 -27.79
C LYS A 15 -0.63 -11.15 -26.43
N VAL A 16 0.09 -10.09 -26.06
CA VAL A 16 0.12 -9.47 -24.73
C VAL A 16 -1.12 -9.88 -23.92
N SER A 17 -0.94 -10.83 -23.02
CA SER A 17 -1.92 -11.16 -22.00
C SER A 17 -1.42 -10.55 -20.69
N ARG A 18 -2.11 -9.50 -20.26
CA ARG A 18 -1.95 -8.86 -18.95
C ARG A 18 -2.24 -9.91 -17.87
N ALA A 19 -1.19 -10.46 -17.26
CA ALA A 19 -1.33 -11.34 -16.12
C ALA A 19 -1.77 -10.54 -14.88
N PRO A 20 -2.72 -11.07 -14.08
CA PRO A 20 -3.32 -10.35 -12.98
C PRO A 20 -2.37 -10.24 -11.79
N ARG A 21 -2.42 -9.10 -11.10
CA ARG A 21 -1.75 -8.90 -9.80
C ARG A 21 -2.34 -9.88 -8.78
N SER A 22 -1.55 -10.86 -8.35
CA SER A 22 -1.77 -11.71 -7.18
C SER A 22 -0.39 -12.08 -6.65
N SER A 23 0.07 -11.45 -5.57
CA SER A 23 -0.08 -11.90 -4.18
C SER A 23 0.83 -13.09 -3.85
N ALA A 24 1.74 -12.83 -2.91
CA ALA A 24 2.51 -13.76 -2.08
C ALA A 24 3.72 -14.46 -2.72
N GLY A 25 4.90 -14.27 -2.09
CA GLY A 25 6.02 -15.19 -2.23
C GLY A 25 7.42 -14.63 -1.95
N SER A 26 7.79 -14.43 -0.68
CA SER A 26 8.91 -15.18 -0.08
C SER A 26 9.12 -14.87 1.42
N PRO A 27 9.43 -15.90 2.24
CA PRO A 27 9.60 -15.79 3.68
C PRO A 27 11.06 -15.49 4.04
N ARG A 28 11.32 -14.75 5.12
CA ARG A 28 12.61 -14.83 5.81
C ARG A 28 12.44 -14.56 7.30
N SER A 29 12.56 -15.63 8.08
CA SER A 29 12.90 -15.55 9.49
C SER A 29 14.25 -14.83 9.62
N SER A 30 14.32 -13.75 10.39
CA SER A 30 15.59 -13.12 10.80
C SER A 30 15.31 -12.19 11.99
N ASN A 31 16.03 -12.41 13.11
CA ASN A 31 16.16 -11.54 14.29
C ASN A 31 15.71 -10.10 14.03
N LYS A 32 14.51 -9.71 14.51
CA LYS A 32 13.80 -8.54 13.98
C LYS A 32 14.60 -7.24 14.22
N PRO A 33 15.14 -6.58 13.18
CA PRO A 33 15.52 -5.17 13.26
C PRO A 33 14.28 -4.32 13.64
N PRO A 34 14.46 -3.08 14.15
CA PRO A 34 13.35 -2.28 14.67
C PRO A 34 12.19 -2.27 13.67
N LYS A 35 11.00 -2.65 14.16
CA LYS A 35 9.79 -2.84 13.36
C LYS A 35 9.61 -1.66 12.40
N HIS A 36 9.96 -1.84 11.13
CA HIS A 36 9.80 -0.80 10.12
C HIS A 36 8.33 -0.38 10.08
N LEU A 37 8.09 0.89 9.77
CA LEU A 37 6.73 1.39 9.56
C LEU A 37 6.04 0.58 8.45
N PRO A 38 4.74 0.29 8.58
CA PRO A 38 4.01 -0.42 7.54
C PRO A 38 3.91 0.40 6.23
N PRO A 39 3.69 -0.24 5.07
CA PRO A 39 3.68 0.45 3.78
C PRO A 39 2.71 1.63 3.68
N ALA A 40 1.56 1.56 4.37
CA ALA A 40 0.58 2.65 4.40
C ALA A 40 1.12 3.92 5.12
N ALA A 41 1.92 3.75 6.17
CA ALA A 41 2.58 4.85 6.87
C ALA A 41 3.67 5.46 5.97
N LEU A 42 4.50 4.62 5.34
CA LEU A 42 5.55 5.07 4.43
C LEU A 42 4.97 5.85 3.24
N HIS A 43 3.88 5.36 2.65
CA HIS A 43 3.18 6.05 1.56
C HIS A 43 2.63 7.40 2.00
N LEU A 44 2.00 7.49 3.18
CA LEU A 44 1.52 8.78 3.72
C LEU A 44 2.68 9.76 3.92
N ILE A 45 3.80 9.31 4.50
CA ILE A 45 4.97 10.17 4.75
C ILE A 45 5.53 10.72 3.44
N ALA A 46 5.76 9.87 2.44
CA ALA A 46 6.25 10.30 1.14
C ALA A 46 5.28 11.28 0.46
N TYR A 47 4.00 10.90 0.39
CA TYR A 47 2.98 11.72 -0.28
C TYR A 47 2.78 13.07 0.42
N TYR A 48 2.78 13.11 1.75
CA TYR A 48 2.61 14.34 2.51
C TYR A 48 3.77 15.31 2.26
N ARG A 49 5.02 14.82 2.31
CA ARG A 49 6.21 15.65 2.07
C ARG A 49 6.19 16.35 0.72
N GLU A 50 5.68 15.68 -0.30
CA GLU A 50 5.64 16.21 -1.68
C GLU A 50 4.41 17.08 -1.96
N ASN A 51 3.32 16.94 -1.18
CA ASN A 51 2.01 17.46 -1.56
C ASN A 51 1.27 18.26 -0.47
N LYS A 52 1.86 18.49 0.72
CA LYS A 52 1.14 19.16 1.82
C LYS A 52 0.69 20.59 1.49
N ASP A 53 1.45 21.31 0.67
CA ASP A 53 1.16 22.69 0.27
C ASP A 53 0.41 22.77 -1.08
N ARG A 54 0.12 21.62 -1.71
CA ARG A 54 -0.53 21.55 -3.02
C ARG A 54 -2.05 21.49 -2.89
N GLU A 55 -2.71 22.58 -3.26
CA GLU A 55 -4.17 22.68 -3.16
C GLU A 55 -4.91 21.62 -3.99
N ASP A 56 -4.42 21.31 -5.19
CA ASP A 56 -4.98 20.29 -6.08
C ASP A 56 -4.94 18.88 -5.48
N LYS A 57 -4.04 18.65 -4.51
CA LYS A 57 -3.84 17.35 -3.86
C LYS A 57 -4.52 17.20 -2.52
N LYS A 58 -5.17 18.25 -1.98
CA LYS A 58 -5.83 18.22 -0.66
C LYS A 58 -6.80 17.05 -0.52
N SER A 59 -7.62 16.79 -1.55
CA SER A 59 -8.59 15.68 -1.54
C SER A 59 -7.92 14.30 -1.50
N ALA A 60 -6.91 14.10 -2.36
CA ALA A 60 -6.15 12.85 -2.39
C ALA A 60 -5.37 12.62 -1.07
N LEU A 61 -4.76 13.68 -0.51
CA LEU A 61 -4.09 13.61 0.77
C LEU A 61 -5.05 13.22 1.89
N SER A 62 -6.24 13.84 1.94
CA SER A 62 -7.30 13.49 2.89
C SER A 62 -7.75 12.03 2.77
N CYS A 63 -7.84 11.51 1.54
CA CYS A 63 -8.14 10.11 1.27
C CYS A 63 -7.05 9.18 1.85
N ILE A 64 -5.78 9.48 1.60
CA ILE A 64 -4.64 8.71 2.11
C ILE A 64 -4.62 8.74 3.64
N ILE A 65 -4.78 9.92 4.27
CA ILE A 65 -4.86 10.05 5.73
C ILE A 65 -5.99 9.16 6.28
N SER A 66 -7.17 9.20 5.66
CA SER A 66 -8.31 8.37 6.08
C SER A 66 -8.03 6.87 5.96
N LYS A 67 -7.36 6.46 4.88
CA LYS A 67 -6.96 5.07 4.66
C LYS A 67 -5.92 4.62 5.68
N THR A 68 -4.90 5.45 5.92
CA THR A 68 -3.83 5.17 6.88
C THR A 68 -4.38 5.10 8.30
N ALA A 69 -5.29 6.01 8.68
CA ALA A 69 -5.95 5.99 9.99
C ALA A 69 -6.67 4.65 10.27
N ARG A 70 -7.36 4.08 9.27
CA ARG A 70 -8.03 2.77 9.42
C ARG A 70 -7.08 1.59 9.50
N LEU A 71 -5.94 1.66 8.82
CA LEU A 71 -5.02 0.53 8.67
C LEU A 71 -3.96 0.46 9.77
N LEU A 72 -3.60 1.60 10.40
CA LEU A 72 -2.55 1.62 11.41
C LEU A 72 -3.05 1.26 12.81
N SER A 73 -2.28 0.42 13.48
CA SER A 73 -2.40 0.22 14.92
C SER A 73 -2.08 1.51 15.70
N SER A 74 -2.42 1.56 16.99
CA SER A 74 -2.01 2.66 17.87
C SER A 74 -0.48 2.77 17.97
N GLU A 75 0.24 1.64 18.04
CA GLU A 75 1.71 1.60 18.09
C GLU A 75 2.34 2.13 16.80
N ASP A 76 1.77 1.83 15.63
CA ASP A 76 2.27 2.34 14.35
C ASP A 76 1.99 3.84 14.18
N ARG A 77 0.81 4.31 14.63
CA ARG A 77 0.48 5.75 14.63
C ARG A 77 1.44 6.56 15.50
N ALA A 78 1.85 6.02 16.65
CA ALA A 78 2.81 6.67 17.55
C ALA A 78 4.22 6.79 16.96
N ARG A 79 4.54 5.99 15.94
CA ARG A 79 5.83 6.00 15.23
C ARG A 79 5.86 6.93 14.00
N LEU A 80 4.75 7.60 13.70
CA LEU A 80 4.71 8.60 12.62
C LEU A 80 5.47 9.89 13.02
N PRO A 81 5.94 10.68 12.05
CA PRO A 81 6.42 12.04 12.30
C PRO A 81 5.35 12.88 13.04
N GLU A 82 5.80 13.78 13.91
CA GLU A 82 4.91 14.57 14.80
C GLU A 82 3.77 15.28 14.04
N GLU A 83 4.09 15.91 12.91
CA GLU A 83 3.14 16.60 12.04
C GLU A 83 2.00 15.67 11.55
N LEU A 84 2.32 14.40 11.27
CA LEU A 84 1.36 13.42 10.78
C LEU A 84 0.64 12.66 11.91
N ARG A 85 1.31 12.47 13.05
CA ARG A 85 0.77 11.71 14.19
C ARG A 85 -0.56 12.29 14.65
N GLY A 86 -0.62 13.59 14.91
CA GLY A 86 -1.86 14.27 15.34
C GLY A 86 -2.98 14.20 14.30
N ILE A 87 -2.65 14.39 13.02
CA ILE A 87 -3.62 14.38 11.91
C ILE A 87 -4.25 12.99 11.75
N VAL A 88 -3.42 11.94 11.75
CA VAL A 88 -3.88 10.55 11.60
C VAL A 88 -4.67 10.11 12.83
N GLN A 89 -4.23 10.49 14.03
CA GLN A 89 -4.92 10.16 15.27
C GLN A 89 -6.33 10.78 15.31
N LYS A 90 -6.44 12.09 15.06
CA LYS A 90 -7.73 12.79 15.01
C LYS A 90 -8.67 12.21 13.96
N ARG A 91 -8.12 11.79 12.82
CA ARG A 91 -8.91 11.15 11.76
C ARG A 91 -9.43 9.78 12.18
N TYR A 92 -8.62 8.99 12.89
CA TYR A 92 -9.04 7.70 13.43
C TYR A 92 -10.21 7.84 14.41
N GLU A 93 -10.10 8.77 15.37
CA GLU A 93 -11.14 9.02 16.38
C GLU A 93 -12.48 9.39 15.73
N LEU A 94 -12.44 10.29 14.74
CA LEU A 94 -13.64 10.65 13.98
C LEU A 94 -14.26 9.45 13.26
N LEU A 95 -13.45 8.56 12.70
CA LEU A 95 -13.94 7.37 12.01
C LEU A 95 -14.54 6.34 12.98
N GLU A 96 -13.93 6.15 14.15
CA GLU A 96 -14.46 5.27 15.19
C GLU A 96 -15.78 5.80 15.78
N HIS A 97 -15.87 7.10 16.03
CA HIS A 97 -17.12 7.73 16.48
C HIS A 97 -18.24 7.54 15.46
N ARG A 98 -17.96 7.73 14.16
CA ARG A 98 -18.95 7.49 13.10
C ARG A 98 -19.42 6.04 13.02
N LYS A 99 -18.53 5.07 13.23
CA LYS A 99 -18.91 3.64 13.30
C LYS A 99 -19.92 3.41 14.43
N ASN A 100 -19.71 4.06 15.56
CA ASN A 100 -20.55 3.93 16.74
C ASN A 100 -21.91 4.63 16.65
N TRP A 101 -22.06 5.60 15.75
CA TRP A 101 -23.35 6.28 15.47
C TRP A 101 -24.16 5.57 14.39
N ALA A 102 -23.51 4.76 13.56
CA ALA A 102 -24.15 3.95 12.53
C ALA A 102 -24.46 2.52 13.01
N SER A 103 -24.22 2.23 14.28
CA SER A 103 -24.52 0.94 14.94
C SER A 103 -25.77 1.04 15.79
#